data_AF-A0A831SL30-F1
#
_entry.id   AF-A0A831SL30-F1
#
_cell.length_a   1.000
_cell.length_b   1.000
_cell.length_c   1.000
_cell.angle_alpha   90.00
_cell.angle_beta   90.00
_cell.angle_gamma   90.00
#
_symmetry.space_group_name_H-M   'P 1'
#
loop_
_entity.id
_entity.type
_entity.pdbx_description
1 polymer ?
#
loop_
_entity_poly.entity_id
_entity_poly.type
_entity_poly.pdbx_seq_one_letter_code
_entity_poly.pdbx_strand_id
1 'polypeptide(L)' 'MKPSSLLSLLVLLLVTAFPLRAEEPCDTGKRLVLQLFDDMKSGNIERLESMLPEGFQSIHQDGARNRSDEIKLLKNLEM' A
#
# COMPACT_ATOMS: atom_id res chain seq x y z
N MET A 1 26.60 -0.39 -45.32
CA MET A 1 26.77 0.22 -43.97
C MET A 1 28.11 -0.23 -43.41
N LYS A 2 28.87 0.64 -42.75
CA LYS A 2 30.14 0.23 -42.13
C LYS A 2 29.84 -0.66 -40.91
N PRO A 3 30.67 -1.67 -40.61
CA PRO A 3 30.46 -2.56 -39.46
C PRO A 3 30.39 -1.80 -38.13
N SER A 4 31.11 -0.69 -38.00
CA SER A 4 31.02 0.22 -36.85
C SER A 4 29.63 0.86 -36.70
N SER A 5 28.95 1.18 -37.81
CA SER A 5 27.58 1.73 -37.78
C SER A 5 26.53 0.71 -37.34
N LEU A 6 26.73 -0.58 -37.67
CA LEU A 6 25.86 -1.66 -37.21
C LEU A 6 26.04 -1.93 -35.71
N LEU A 7 27.28 -1.88 -35.23
CA LEU A 7 27.59 -2.07 -33.81
C LEU A 7 27.00 -0.94 -32.95
N SER A 8 27.13 0.31 -33.39
CA SER A 8 26.50 1.45 -32.70
C SER A 8 24.98 1.35 -32.64
N LEU A 9 24.35 0.87 -33.72
CA LEU A 9 22.89 0.71 -33.77
C LEU A 9 22.40 -0.40 -32.84
N LEU A 10 23.14 -1.52 -32.76
CA LEU A 10 22.85 -2.62 -31.85
C LEU A 10 22.96 -2.18 -30.38
N VAL A 11 24.00 -1.42 -30.04
CA VAL A 11 24.19 -0.87 -28.69
C VAL A 11 23.05 0.08 -28.32
N LEU A 12 22.64 0.95 -29.25
CA LEU A 12 21.51 1.86 -29.02
C LEU A 12 20.20 1.10 -28.78
N LEU A 13 19.92 0.08 -29.59
CA LEU A 13 18.74 -0.78 -29.42
C LEU A 13 18.73 -1.49 -28.07
N LEU A 14 19.87 -2.05 -27.65
CA LEU A 14 20.02 -2.73 -26.35
C LEU A 14 19.81 -1.77 -25.18
N VAL A 15 20.29 -0.52 -25.26
CA VAL A 15 20.10 0.49 -24.20
C VAL A 15 18.65 0.94 -24.10
N THR A 16 17.92 1.03 -25.22
CA THR A 16 16.49 1.39 -25.23
C THR A 16 15.55 0.24 -24.86
N ALA A 17 16.03 -1.01 -24.90
CA ALA A 17 15.25 -2.20 -24.56
C ALA A 17 15.15 -2.45 -23.05
N PHE A 18 15.91 -1.72 -22.22
CA PHE A 18 15.68 -1.68 -20.78
C PHE A 18 14.48 -0.77 -20.50
N PRO A 19 13.30 -1.29 -20.09
CA PRO A 19 12.31 -0.44 -19.46
C PRO A 19 12.96 0.38 -18.35
N LEU A 20 12.99 1.70 -18.53
CA LEU A 20 13.05 2.64 -17.43
C LEU A 20 11.80 2.36 -16.58
N ARG A 21 11.90 1.48 -15.59
CA ARG A 21 10.85 1.38 -14.57
C ARG A 21 10.92 2.67 -13.78
N ALA A 22 10.10 3.64 -14.16
CA ALA A 22 9.65 4.62 -13.21
C ALA A 22 8.98 3.84 -12.08
N GLU A 23 9.47 3.98 -10.86
CA GLU A 23 8.81 3.41 -9.69
C GLU A 23 7.42 4.03 -9.64
N GLU A 24 6.38 3.19 -9.72
CA GLU A 24 5.01 3.65 -9.55
C GLU A 24 4.93 4.44 -8.23
N PRO A 25 4.23 5.59 -8.18
CA PRO A 25 4.05 6.32 -6.94
C PRO A 25 3.56 5.34 -5.87
N CYS A 26 4.28 5.24 -4.75
CA CYS A 26 3.92 4.34 -3.67
C CYS A 26 2.58 4.78 -3.04
N ASP A 27 1.48 4.32 -3.62
CA ASP A 27 0.10 4.65 -3.22
C ASP A 27 -0.44 3.71 -2.14
N THR A 28 0.41 2.77 -1.68
CA THR A 28 0.00 1.68 -0.79
C THR A 28 -0.69 2.20 0.47
N GLY A 29 -0.20 3.29 1.05
CA GLY A 29 -0.83 3.92 2.21
C GLY A 29 -2.26 4.39 1.91
N LYS A 30 -2.48 5.09 0.79
CA LYS A 30 -3.81 5.55 0.36
C LYS A 30 -4.75 4.37 0.15
N ARG A 31 -4.28 3.33 -0.54
CA ARG A 31 -5.07 2.13 -0.80
C ARG A 31 -5.48 1.43 0.50
N LEU A 32 -4.58 1.31 1.47
CA LEU A 32 -4.88 0.71 2.77
C LEU A 32 -5.90 1.53 3.57
N VAL A 33 -5.81 2.87 3.56
CA VAL A 33 -6.79 3.73 4.25
C VAL A 33 -8.17 3.63 3.61
N LEU A 34 -8.26 3.63 2.28
CA LEU A 34 -9.54 3.48 1.58
C LEU A 34 -10.19 2.13 1.91
N GLN A 35 -9.39 1.07 1.88
CA GLN A 35 -9.85 -0.26 2.25
C GLN A 35 -10.33 -0.32 3.70
N LEU A 36 -9.54 0.21 4.64
CA LEU A 36 -9.93 0.29 6.06
C LEU A 36 -11.32 0.93 6.20
N PHE A 37 -11.53 2.07 5.53
CA PHE A 37 -12.80 2.79 5.60
C PHE A 37 -13.98 2.01 5.00
N ASP A 38 -13.77 1.28 3.90
CA ASP A 38 -14.79 0.43 3.30
C ASP A 38 -15.12 -0.78 4.18
N ASP A 39 -14.12 -1.38 4.83
CA ASP A 39 -14.32 -2.47 5.80
C ASP A 39 -15.04 -1.98 7.06
N MET A 40 -14.77 -0.75 7.53
CA MET A 40 -15.51 -0.16 8.65
C MET A 40 -16.99 0.05 8.29
N LYS A 41 -17.30 0.64 7.12
CA LYS A 41 -18.69 0.87 6.66
C LYS A 41 -19.48 -0.43 6.47
N SER A 42 -18.82 -1.50 6.03
CA SER A 42 -19.45 -2.80 5.80
C SER A 42 -19.50 -3.67 7.05
N GLY A 43 -18.91 -3.23 8.17
CA GLY A 43 -18.82 -4.03 9.40
C GLY A 43 -17.96 -5.29 9.23
N ASN A 44 -16.96 -5.26 8.34
CA ASN A 44 -16.12 -6.41 8.03
C ASN A 44 -15.04 -6.65 9.10
N ILE A 45 -15.47 -7.09 10.27
CA ILE A 45 -14.65 -7.20 11.47
C ILE A 45 -13.42 -8.11 11.28
N GLU A 46 -13.56 -9.25 10.59
CA GLU A 46 -12.45 -10.17 10.34
C GLU A 46 -11.30 -9.46 9.60
N ARG A 47 -11.65 -8.65 8.60
CA ARG A 47 -10.69 -7.89 7.81
C ARG A 47 -10.07 -6.75 8.63
N LEU A 48 -10.86 -6.06 9.44
CA LEU A 48 -10.37 -5.03 10.37
C LEU A 48 -9.36 -5.60 11.39
N GLU A 49 -9.63 -6.78 11.95
CA GLU A 49 -8.70 -7.46 12.87
C GLU A 49 -7.36 -7.79 12.18
N SER A 50 -7.39 -8.17 10.89
CA SER A 50 -6.18 -8.47 10.12
C SER A 50 -5.34 -7.24 9.78
N MET A 51 -5.95 -6.05 9.72
CA MET A 51 -5.26 -4.80 9.40
C MET A 51 -4.56 -4.18 10.61
N LEU A 52 -5.03 -4.47 11.82
CA LEU A 52 -4.43 -3.95 13.06
C LEU A 52 -3.27 -4.85 13.52
N PRO A 53 -2.01 -4.36 13.50
CA PRO A 53 -0.87 -5.15 13.94
C PRO A 53 -0.92 -5.41 15.45
N GLU A 54 -0.33 -6.51 15.92
CA GLU A 54 -0.31 -6.89 17.34
C GLU A 54 0.20 -5.76 18.26
N GLY A 55 1.21 -5.01 17.80
CA GLY A 55 1.79 -3.89 18.52
C GLY A 55 1.05 -2.55 18.36
N PHE A 56 -0.17 -2.52 17.82
CA PHE A 56 -0.92 -1.27 17.61
C PHE A 56 -1.05 -0.48 18.92
N GLN A 57 -0.71 0.80 18.82
CA GLN A 57 -0.88 1.79 19.88
C GLN A 57 -1.33 3.12 19.27
N SER A 58 -2.42 3.68 19.77
CA SER A 58 -2.85 5.03 19.39
C SER A 58 -2.00 6.08 20.10
N ILE A 59 -1.76 7.22 19.43
CA ILE A 59 -1.11 8.38 20.05
C ILE A 59 -2.13 9.29 20.75
N HIS A 60 -3.41 9.21 20.42
CA HIS A 60 -4.46 10.09 20.94
C HIS A 60 -4.93 9.67 22.34
N GLN A 61 -5.04 10.61 23.28
CA GLN A 61 -5.35 10.31 24.68
C GLN A 61 -6.83 9.95 24.93
N ASP A 62 -7.73 10.29 23.99
CA ASP A 62 -9.17 10.33 24.24
C ASP A 62 -9.92 9.14 23.59
N GLY A 63 -9.30 7.96 23.53
CA GLY A 63 -9.88 6.81 22.84
C GLY A 63 -9.17 5.50 23.11
N ALA A 64 -9.44 4.50 22.28
CA ALA A 64 -8.79 3.21 22.35
C ALA A 64 -7.25 3.37 22.20
N ARG A 65 -6.53 2.81 23.17
CA ARG A 65 -5.07 2.99 23.29
C ARG A 65 -4.28 1.86 22.68
N ASN A 66 -4.84 0.66 22.66
CA ASN A 66 -4.20 -0.56 22.22
C ASN A 66 -5.10 -1.33 21.24
N ARG A 67 -4.55 -2.39 20.63
CA ARG A 67 -5.23 -3.20 19.62
C ARG A 67 -6.56 -3.77 20.11
N SER A 68 -6.60 -4.29 21.33
CA SER A 68 -7.78 -4.94 21.90
C SER A 68 -8.93 -3.94 22.03
N ASP A 69 -8.64 -2.75 22.56
CA ASP A 69 -9.64 -1.70 22.74
C ASP A 69 -10.12 -1.14 21.39
N GLU A 70 -9.22 -1.04 20.40
CA GLU A 70 -9.57 -0.58 19.05
C GLU A 70 -10.51 -1.58 18.36
N ILE A 71 -10.20 -2.88 18.42
CA ILE A 71 -11.09 -3.92 17.88
C ILE A 71 -12.46 -3.89 18.56
N LYS A 72 -12.48 -3.68 19.89
CA LYS A 72 -13.73 -3.57 20.64
C LYS A 72 -14.52 -2.34 20.19
N LEU A 73 -13.87 -1.20 19.95
CA LEU A 73 -14.51 0.00 19.41
C LEU A 73 -15.10 -0.29 18.03
N LEU A 74 -14.30 -0.82 17.11
CA LEU A 74 -14.71 -1.12 15.73
C LEU A 74 -15.87 -2.12 15.64
N LYS A 75 -15.93 -3.12 16.53
CA LYS A 75 -17.04 -4.09 16.62
C LYS A 75 -18.38 -3.46 16.99
N ASN A 76 -18.36 -2.31 17.65
CA ASN A 76 -19.56 -1.61 18.12
C ASN A 76 -19.74 -0.28 17.37
N LEU A 77 -18.96 -0.02 16.33
CA LEU A 77 -19.05 1.19 15.55
C LEU A 77 -20.22 1.08 14.56
N GLU A 78 -21.24 1.90 14.76
CA GLU A 78 -22.30 2.11 13.78
C GLU A 78 -21.93 3.32 12.91
N MET A 79 -21.68 3.08 11.63
CA MET A 79 -21.21 4.08 10.66
C MET A 79 -22.31 4.59 9.73
#